data_AF-A0A1Y4RBN8-F1
#
_entry.id   AF-A0A1Y4RBN8-F1
#
_cell.length_a   1.000
_cell.length_b   1.000
_cell.length_c   1.000
_cell.angle_alpha   90.00
_cell.angle_beta   90.00
_cell.angle_gamma   90.00
#
_symmetry.space_group_name_H-M   'P 1'
#
loop_
_entity.id
_entity.type
_entity.pdbx_description
1 polymer ?
#
loop_
_entity_poly.entity_id
_entity_poly.type
_entity_poly.pdbx_seq_one_letter_code
_entity_poly.pdbx_strand_id
1 'polypeptide(L)'
;MEKAIKTIQVNNGYIQLDLSKPERIKAFSRRIQVAGKRAEKDGKTDTLLFRKKAADAIEMLFGQGACRRIFGTDLPEMEWMAEFLKKLTPLVRKWMEGM
;
A
#
# COMPACT_ATOMS: atom_id res chain seq x y z
N MET A 1 -19.40 -4.95 15.32
CA MET A 1 -18.89 -3.90 14.41
C MET A 1 -19.30 -4.26 13.00
N GLU A 2 -20.11 -3.42 12.35
CA GLU A 2 -20.34 -3.54 10.91
C GLU A 2 -19.00 -3.42 10.17
N LYS A 3 -18.84 -4.21 9.11
CA LYS A 3 -17.64 -4.19 8.28
C LYS A 3 -17.59 -2.86 7.52
N ALA A 4 -16.70 -1.95 7.93
CA ALA A 4 -16.45 -0.71 7.21
C ALA A 4 -15.50 -0.94 6.01
N ILE A 5 -15.95 -1.74 5.04
CA ILE A 5 -15.16 -2.05 3.84
C ILE A 5 -15.36 -0.97 2.78
N LYS A 6 -14.26 -0.45 2.23
CA LYS A 6 -14.25 0.43 1.06
C LYS A 6 -13.66 -0.28 -0.13
N THR A 7 -14.34 -0.21 -1.26
CA THR A 7 -13.88 -0.75 -2.54
C THR A 7 -13.29 0.36 -3.39
N ILE A 8 -12.13 0.12 -3.99
CA ILE A 8 -11.45 1.05 -4.89
C ILE A 8 -11.31 0.36 -6.24
N GLN A 9 -11.77 1.01 -7.31
CA GLN A 9 -11.50 0.57 -8.67
C GLN A 9 -10.05 0.90 -9.04
N VAL A 10 -9.36 -0.08 -9.61
CA VAL A 10 -7.99 0.02 -10.10
C VAL A 10 -7.91 -0.50 -11.52
N ASN A 11 -6.77 -0.30 -12.20
CA ASN A 11 -6.61 -0.59 -13.62
C ASN A 11 -7.10 -1.99 -14.01
N ASN A 12 -6.74 -3.02 -13.22
CA ASN A 12 -7.07 -4.41 -13.52
C ASN A 12 -8.06 -5.00 -12.51
N GLY A 13 -9.04 -4.22 -12.06
CA GLY A 13 -10.17 -4.70 -11.26
C GLY A 13 -10.45 -3.85 -10.01
N TYR A 14 -10.57 -4.51 -8.86
CA TYR A 14 -10.92 -3.85 -7.60
C TYR A 14 -10.00 -4.31 -6.46
N ILE A 15 -9.74 -3.40 -5.54
CA ILE A 15 -9.14 -3.71 -4.23
C ILE A 15 -10.10 -3.29 -3.13
N GLN A 16 -10.03 -3.97 -1.99
CA GLN A 16 -10.87 -3.69 -0.84
C GLN A 16 -10.01 -3.34 0.36
N LEU A 17 -10.45 -2.32 1.10
CA LEU A 17 -9.81 -1.88 2.32
C LEU A 17 -10.81 -2.00 3.47
N ASP A 18 -10.46 -2.78 4.50
CA ASP A 18 -11.24 -2.94 5.71
C ASP A 18 -10.85 -1.85 6.73
N LEU A 19 -11.68 -0.82 6.86
CA LEU A 19 -11.46 0.28 7.81
C LEU A 19 -11.84 -0.08 9.24
N SER A 20 -12.52 -1.21 9.48
CA SER A 20 -12.78 -1.69 10.85
C SER A 20 -11.50 -2.15 11.58
N LYS A 21 -10.38 -2.22 10.85
CA LYS A 21 -9.06 -2.67 11.31
C LYS A 21 -7.98 -1.60 11.06
N PRO A 22 -8.08 -0.42 11.70
CA PRO A 22 -7.15 0.69 11.49
C PRO A 22 -5.69 0.34 11.84
N GLU A 23 -5.47 -0.64 12.71
CA GLU A 23 -4.16 -1.18 13.04
C GLU A 23 -3.45 -1.81 11.82
N ARG A 24 -4.21 -2.42 10.89
CA ARG A 24 -3.63 -2.97 9.64
C ARG A 24 -3.13 -1.86 8.73
N ILE A 25 -3.87 -0.76 8.64
CA ILE A 25 -3.49 0.43 7.86
C ILE A 25 -2.23 1.07 8.46
N LYS A 26 -2.18 1.20 9.80
CA LYS A 26 -0.98 1.68 10.51
C LYS A 26 0.22 0.76 10.29
N ALA A 27 0.02 -0.56 10.36
CA ALA A 27 1.07 -1.54 10.13
C ALA A 27 1.61 -1.49 8.70
N PHE A 28 0.72 -1.34 7.71
CA PHE A 28 1.09 -1.11 6.31
C PHE A 28 1.98 0.13 6.16
N SER A 29 1.52 1.29 6.64
CA SER A 29 2.27 2.55 6.57
C SER A 29 3.66 2.42 7.21
N ARG A 30 3.73 1.82 8.41
CA ARG A 30 5.00 1.57 9.11
C ARG A 30 5.93 0.67 8.31
N ARG A 31 5.41 -0.38 7.66
CA ARG A 31 6.23 -1.30 6.85
C ARG A 31 6.84 -0.61 5.63
N ILE A 32 6.06 0.21 4.92
CA ILE A 32 6.55 1.01 3.80
C ILE A 32 7.65 1.98 4.27
N GLN A 33 7.42 2.70 5.36
CA GLN A 33 8.43 3.62 5.92
C GLN A 33 9.72 2.91 6.34
N VAL A 34 9.61 1.76 7.03
CA VAL A 34 10.78 0.97 7.44
C VAL A 34 11.51 0.38 6.24
N ALA A 35 10.78 -0.04 5.20
CA ALA A 35 11.39 -0.49 3.96
C ALA A 35 12.21 0.64 3.32
N GLY A 36 11.66 1.86 3.27
CA GLY A 36 12.34 3.04 2.74
C GLY A 36 13.66 3.32 3.46
N LYS A 37 13.58 3.45 4.79
CA LYS A 37 14.76 3.68 5.64
C LYS A 37 15.82 2.59 5.53
N ARG A 38 15.44 1.32 5.31
CA ARG A 38 16.39 0.22 5.17
C ARG A 38 17.02 0.14 3.78
N ALA A 39 16.30 0.60 2.77
CA ALA A 39 16.81 0.67 1.41
C ALA A 39 17.82 1.81 1.26
N GLU A 40 17.65 2.90 2.00
CA GLU A 40 18.63 3.97 2.14
C GLU A 40 19.83 3.51 2.98
N LYS A 41 20.91 3.04 2.34
CA LYS A 41 22.18 2.75 3.01
C LYS A 41 23.32 3.49 2.31
N ASP A 42 24.10 4.25 3.07
CA ASP A 42 25.30 4.98 2.59
C ASP A 42 25.03 5.87 1.35
N GLY A 43 23.84 6.50 1.29
CA GLY A 43 23.44 7.36 0.17
C GLY A 43 23.07 6.62 -1.13
N LYS A 44 23.03 5.28 -1.11
CA LYS A 44 22.53 4.44 -2.22
C LYS A 44 21.25 3.74 -1.81
N THR A 45 20.21 3.88 -2.61
CA THR A 45 18.93 3.18 -2.38
C THR A 45 18.98 1.80 -3.03
N ASP A 46 18.95 0.72 -2.23
CA ASP A 46 18.65 -0.62 -2.73
C ASP A 46 17.16 -0.69 -3.09
N THR A 47 16.86 -0.29 -4.32
CA THR A 47 15.50 -0.19 -4.83
C THR A 47 14.83 -1.56 -4.90
N LEU A 48 15.57 -2.64 -5.14
CA LEU A 48 15.00 -3.98 -5.24
C LEU A 48 14.46 -4.47 -3.89
N LEU A 49 15.26 -4.32 -2.82
CA LEU A 49 14.83 -4.70 -1.47
C LEU A 49 13.63 -3.87 -1.01
N PHE A 50 13.63 -2.56 -1.30
CA PHE A 50 12.47 -1.72 -1.04
C PHE A 50 11.24 -2.23 -1.78
N ARG A 51 11.35 -2.41 -3.10
CA ARG A 51 10.23 -2.77 -3.96
C ARG A 51 9.58 -4.06 -3.54
N LYS A 52 10.37 -5.08 -3.19
CA LYS A 52 9.86 -6.36 -2.67
C LYS A 52 9.05 -6.16 -1.38
N LYS A 53 9.63 -5.46 -0.40
CA LYS A 53 8.94 -5.22 0.88
C LYS A 53 7.69 -4.36 0.75
N ALA A 54 7.71 -3.41 -0.16
CA ALA A 54 6.56 -2.56 -0.43
C ALA A 54 5.45 -3.33 -1.15
N ALA A 55 5.79 -4.16 -2.13
CA ALA A 55 4.86 -5.08 -2.78
C ALA A 55 4.22 -6.04 -1.76
N ASP A 56 5.03 -6.68 -0.91
CA ASP A 56 4.51 -7.57 0.15
C ASP A 56 3.54 -6.85 1.09
N ALA A 57 3.84 -5.60 1.46
CA ALA A 57 2.96 -4.82 2.31
C ALA A 57 1.61 -4.51 1.63
N ILE A 58 1.62 -4.23 0.32
CA ILE A 58 0.41 -4.00 -0.48
C ILE A 58 -0.43 -5.29 -0.54
N GLU A 59 0.20 -6.41 -0.85
CA GLU A 59 -0.46 -7.73 -0.88
C GLU A 59 -1.08 -8.09 0.48
N MET A 60 -0.40 -7.81 1.58
CA MET A 60 -0.94 -8.06 2.91
C MET A 60 -2.11 -7.15 3.29
N LEU A 61 -2.15 -5.92 2.79
CA LEU A 61 -3.23 -4.98 3.09
C LEU A 61 -4.47 -5.25 2.21
N PHE A 62 -4.28 -5.48 0.92
CA PHE A 62 -5.34 -5.56 -0.08
C PHE A 62 -5.66 -6.99 -0.56
N GLY A 63 -4.92 -7.98 -0.05
CA GLY A 63 -5.05 -9.39 -0.41
C GLY A 63 -4.26 -9.79 -1.65
N GLN A 64 -4.03 -11.10 -1.80
CA GLN A 64 -3.17 -11.69 -2.83
C GLN A 64 -3.54 -11.23 -4.27
N GLY A 65 -2.52 -10.93 -5.06
CA GLY A 65 -2.60 -10.40 -6.42
C GLY A 65 -2.91 -8.91 -6.50
N ALA A 66 -2.89 -8.17 -5.39
CA ALA A 66 -3.19 -6.74 -5.37
C ALA A 66 -2.18 -5.94 -6.21
N CYS A 67 -0.89 -6.30 -6.20
CA CYS A 67 0.11 -5.61 -7.00
C CYS A 67 -0.19 -5.72 -8.50
N ARG A 68 -0.57 -6.91 -9.00
CA ARG A 68 -1.02 -7.06 -10.40
C ARG A 68 -2.30 -6.26 -10.69
N ARG A 69 -3.24 -6.22 -9.76
CA ARG A 69 -4.49 -5.47 -9.93
C ARG A 69 -4.25 -3.95 -10.03
N ILE A 70 -3.38 -3.43 -9.18
CA ILE A 70 -3.08 -2.00 -9.06
C ILE A 70 -2.11 -1.55 -10.17
N PHE A 71 -1.02 -2.30 -10.39
CA PHE A 71 0.12 -1.87 -11.20
C PHE A 71 0.37 -2.71 -12.46
N GLY A 72 -0.33 -3.84 -12.63
CA GLY A 72 -0.08 -4.78 -13.73
C GLY A 72 1.16 -5.66 -13.56
N THR A 73 1.85 -5.59 -12.42
CA THR A 73 3.07 -6.37 -12.11
C THR A 73 3.13 -6.75 -10.63
N ASP A 74 3.82 -7.83 -10.30
CA ASP A 74 4.07 -8.25 -8.91
C ASP A 74 5.11 -7.37 -8.21
N LEU A 75 5.99 -6.72 -8.98
CA LEU A 75 7.10 -5.92 -8.46
C LEU A 75 7.11 -4.52 -9.09
N PRO A 76 6.21 -3.62 -8.68
CA PRO A 76 6.12 -2.27 -9.24
C PRO A 76 7.38 -1.44 -9.00
N GLU A 77 7.58 -0.44 -9.86
CA GLU A 77 8.64 0.56 -9.68
C GLU A 77 8.33 1.50 -8.51
N MET A 78 9.39 2.08 -7.93
CA MET A 78 9.31 2.99 -6.78
C MET A 78 8.33 4.14 -7.01
N GLU A 79 8.41 4.76 -8.19
CA GLU A 79 7.61 5.92 -8.56
C GLU A 79 6.11 5.60 -8.59
N TRP A 80 5.75 4.44 -9.13
CA TRP A 80 4.36 3.99 -9.22
C TRP A 80 3.76 3.74 -7.84
N MET A 81 4.54 3.13 -6.95
CA MET A 81 4.13 2.94 -5.55
C MET A 81 3.98 4.26 -4.81
N ALA A 82 4.92 5.21 -5.00
CA ALA A 82 4.85 6.52 -4.40
C ALA A 82 3.60 7.29 -4.86
N GLU A 83 3.29 7.24 -6.16
CA GLU A 83 2.10 7.87 -6.72
C GLU A 83 0.81 7.25 -6.17
N PHE A 84 0.76 5.91 -6.10
CA PHE A 84 -0.37 5.20 -5.52
C PHE A 84 -0.58 5.58 -4.06
N LEU A 85 0.47 5.61 -3.24
CA LEU A 85 0.38 6.00 -1.83
C LEU A 85 -0.06 7.46 -1.67
N LYS A 86 0.42 8.36 -2.53
CA LYS A 86 0.03 9.77 -2.55
C LYS A 86 -1.46 9.94 -2.83
N LYS A 87 -2.05 9.11 -3.69
CA LYS A 87 -3.49 9.09 -4.00
C LYS A 87 -4.31 8.38 -2.91
N LEU A 88 -3.80 7.28 -2.36
CA LEU A 88 -4.49 6.47 -1.35
C LEU A 88 -4.59 7.17 0.00
N THR A 89 -3.50 7.79 0.47
CA THR A 89 -3.43 8.42 1.80
C THR A 89 -4.56 9.42 2.09
N PRO A 90 -4.85 10.41 1.22
CA PRO A 90 -5.94 11.35 1.48
C PRO A 90 -7.33 10.69 1.44
N LEU A 91 -7.53 9.66 0.60
CA LEU A 91 -8.79 8.91 0.56
C LEU A 91 -9.03 8.18 1.89
N VAL A 92 -8.02 7.45 2.37
CA VAL A 92 -8.09 6.72 3.64
C VAL A 92 -8.31 7.68 4.80
N ARG A 93 -7.59 8.81 4.84
CA ARG A 93 -7.77 9.84 5.86
C ARG A 93 -9.20 10.37 5.88
N LYS A 94 -9.74 10.76 4.72
CA LYS A 94 -11.11 11.25 4.59
C LYS A 94 -12.13 10.21 5.08
N TRP A 95 -11.93 8.93 4.78
CA TRP A 95 -12.83 7.89 5.27
C TRP A 95 -12.73 7.66 6.76
N MET A 96 -11.54 7.76 7.36
CA MET A 96 -11.37 7.62 8.81
C MET A 96 -11.87 8.84 9.60
N GLU A 97 -11.79 10.05 9.05
CA GLU A 97 -12.34 11.26 9.69
C GLU A 97 -13.87 11.31 9.66
N GLY A 98 -14.51 10.59 8.74
CA GLY A 98 -15.97 10.48 8.62
C GLY A 98 -16.57 9.24 9.27
N MET A 99 -15.78 8.45 10.02
CA MET A 99 -16.23 7.33 10.86
C MET A 99 -16.36 7.77 12.31
#